data_AF-A0A7Z9VFS8-F1
#
_entry.id   AF-A0A7Z9VFS8-F1
#
_cell.length_a   1.000
_cell.length_b   1.000
_cell.length_c   1.000
_cell.angle_alpha   90.00
_cell.angle_beta   90.00
_cell.angle_gamma   90.00
#
_symmetry.space_group_name_H-M   'P 1'
#
loop_
_entity.id
_entity.type
_entity.pdbx_description
1 polymer ?
#
loop_
_entity_poly.entity_id
_entity_poly.type
_entity_poly.pdbx_seq_one_letter_code
_entity_poly.pdbx_strand_id
1 'polypeptide(L)'
;RAATEMGTSTTTGDGGMTEEERQSSKTLVYQVLPSRYGMNPDDLRRGDAIEVVVGQGAKPGGGGMLLGQKITKRVAGMRALPQGIDQRSASRHPDWTGPDDLAIKIRELREITDWEKPIYVKIGATRTSYDVALAVKAGADVVVLDGMQGGTGATQDVFLEHVGIPTLPAVRLAVEALEELDMHREVQLIVSGGIRTGADVAKALAMGADAVSIGTAALVALGCNKAVHIEDYQALGTEPGYCHHCHTGLCPVGITTQVPELEERLPPEHGARLLKNYLTTMVLEAQTLARACGKSHLHNLEPEDLVALTIEAAAMAGVPLAGTDWIPGRGAT
;
A
#
# COMPACT_ATOMS: atom_id res chain seq x y z
N ARG A 1 6.69 1.31 15.47
CA ARG A 1 7.26 2.36 16.35
C ARG A 1 6.96 3.77 15.84
N ALA A 2 7.57 4.24 14.75
CA ALA A 2 7.27 5.58 14.20
C ALA A 2 5.76 5.78 13.90
N ALA A 3 5.11 4.77 13.32
CA ALA A 3 3.67 4.80 13.07
C ALA A 3 2.86 5.05 14.35
N THR A 4 3.16 4.31 15.43
CA THR A 4 2.57 4.51 16.76
C THR A 4 2.77 5.92 17.31
N GLU A 5 4.00 6.46 17.21
CA GLU A 5 4.30 7.83 17.69
C GLU A 5 3.55 8.90 16.89
N MET A 6 3.32 8.65 15.59
CA MET A 6 2.62 9.56 14.69
C MET A 6 1.11 9.31 14.62
N GLY A 7 0.59 8.32 15.35
CA GLY A 7 -0.84 8.00 15.36
C GLY A 7 -1.37 7.40 14.05
N THR A 8 -0.53 6.71 13.27
CA THR A 8 -0.92 6.00 12.04
C THR A 8 -0.77 4.48 12.20
N SER A 9 -1.26 3.71 11.24
CA SER A 9 -1.24 2.24 11.26
C SER A 9 -0.03 1.65 10.53
N THR A 10 0.24 0.37 10.77
CA THR A 10 1.13 -0.47 9.95
C THR A 10 0.37 -1.64 9.34
N THR A 11 0.93 -2.28 8.31
CA THR A 11 0.39 -3.51 7.71
C THR A 11 1.41 -4.64 7.82
N THR A 12 0.97 -5.86 8.15
CA THR A 12 1.88 -7.02 8.35
C THR A 12 2.59 -7.46 7.06
N GLY A 13 2.05 -7.10 5.89
CA GLY A 13 2.52 -7.62 4.62
C GLY A 13 2.29 -9.12 4.48
N ASP A 14 3.03 -9.72 3.56
CA ASP A 14 2.88 -11.12 3.16
C ASP A 14 3.44 -12.16 4.18
N GLY A 15 3.85 -11.72 5.37
CA GLY A 15 4.65 -12.51 6.32
C GLY A 15 3.91 -13.20 7.46
N GLY A 16 2.67 -12.81 7.72
CA GLY A 16 2.04 -13.01 9.02
C GLY A 16 2.51 -11.99 10.06
N MET A 17 2.00 -12.09 11.28
CA MET A 17 2.34 -11.17 12.37
C MET A 17 3.52 -11.69 13.18
N THR A 18 4.51 -10.82 13.42
CA THR A 18 5.55 -11.10 14.43
C THR A 18 5.19 -10.46 15.76
N GLU A 19 5.71 -11.04 16.85
CA GLU A 19 5.51 -10.44 18.18
C GLU A 19 6.16 -9.06 18.28
N GLU A 20 7.35 -8.89 17.69
CA GLU A 20 8.07 -7.62 17.68
C GLU A 20 7.27 -6.52 16.95
N GLU A 21 6.61 -6.88 15.84
CA GLU A 21 5.74 -5.97 15.11
C GLU A 21 4.50 -5.60 15.93
N ARG A 22 3.80 -6.59 16.50
CA ARG A 22 2.59 -6.34 17.28
C ARG A 22 2.86 -5.47 18.50
N GLN A 23 3.96 -5.70 19.21
CA GLN A 23 4.38 -4.88 20.35
C GLN A 23 4.79 -3.45 19.94
N SER A 24 5.30 -3.30 18.72
CA SER A 24 5.79 -2.01 18.21
C SER A 24 4.72 -1.13 17.57
N SER A 25 3.56 -1.71 17.24
CA SER A 25 2.46 -1.03 16.54
C SER A 25 1.23 -0.89 17.43
N LYS A 26 0.75 0.34 17.61
CA LYS A 26 -0.51 0.60 18.32
C LYS A 26 -1.73 0.22 17.48
N THR A 27 -1.68 0.52 16.18
CA THR A 27 -2.72 0.17 15.22
C THR A 27 -2.06 -0.64 14.10
N LEU A 28 -2.55 -1.85 13.85
CA LEU A 28 -1.96 -2.76 12.89
C LEU A 28 -3.05 -3.49 12.10
N VAL A 29 -2.90 -3.45 10.78
CA VAL A 29 -3.77 -4.10 9.80
C VAL A 29 -3.13 -5.43 9.42
N TYR A 30 -3.85 -6.52 9.69
CA TYR A 30 -3.38 -7.87 9.39
C TYR A 30 -3.77 -8.28 7.98
N GLN A 31 -2.81 -8.71 7.15
CA GLN A 31 -3.11 -9.14 5.78
C GLN A 31 -3.43 -10.64 5.65
N VAL A 32 -4.53 -10.94 4.95
CA VAL A 32 -4.92 -12.29 4.53
C VAL A 32 -4.63 -12.45 3.04
N LEU A 33 -3.63 -13.26 2.73
CA LEU A 33 -3.09 -13.47 1.38
C LEU A 33 -3.65 -14.72 0.71
N PRO A 34 -3.60 -14.84 -0.63
CA PRO A 34 -4.00 -16.05 -1.36
C PRO A 34 -3.43 -17.36 -0.78
N SER A 35 -2.15 -17.36 -0.41
CA SER A 35 -1.46 -18.56 0.08
C SER A 35 -1.54 -18.81 1.58
N ARG A 36 -2.16 -17.90 2.36
CA ARG A 36 -2.34 -18.05 3.82
C ARG A 36 -1.04 -18.23 4.63
N TYR A 37 0.11 -17.84 4.08
CA TYR A 37 1.38 -17.90 4.79
C TYR A 37 1.33 -17.05 6.05
N GLY A 38 1.73 -17.65 7.18
CA GLY A 38 1.72 -16.99 8.49
C GLY A 38 0.33 -16.70 9.05
N MET A 39 -0.77 -17.13 8.39
CA MET A 39 -2.12 -16.91 8.91
C MET A 39 -2.38 -17.78 10.15
N ASN A 40 -2.70 -17.11 11.25
CA ASN A 40 -3.15 -17.71 12.50
C ASN A 40 -4.42 -16.97 12.99
N PRO A 41 -5.52 -17.67 13.32
CA PRO A 41 -6.72 -17.07 13.92
C PRO A 41 -6.44 -16.22 15.16
N ASP A 42 -5.46 -16.58 15.99
CA ASP A 42 -5.13 -15.80 17.19
C ASP A 42 -4.52 -14.45 16.81
N ASP A 43 -3.69 -14.40 15.77
CA ASP A 43 -3.11 -13.15 15.28
C ASP A 43 -4.14 -12.28 14.55
N LEU A 44 -5.12 -12.90 13.87
CA LEU A 44 -6.25 -12.16 13.30
C LEU A 44 -7.03 -11.41 14.39
N ARG A 45 -7.32 -12.06 15.52
CA ARG A 45 -8.00 -11.41 16.67
C ARG A 45 -7.18 -10.29 17.29
N ARG A 46 -5.86 -10.39 17.22
CA ARG A 46 -4.92 -9.38 17.71
C ARG A 46 -4.73 -8.21 16.74
N GLY A 47 -5.18 -8.31 15.49
CA GLY A 47 -5.19 -7.21 14.54
C GLY A 47 -6.24 -6.14 14.90
N ASP A 48 -6.01 -4.91 14.45
CA ASP A 48 -6.96 -3.79 14.60
C ASP A 48 -7.88 -3.65 13.37
N ALA A 49 -7.49 -4.27 12.26
CA ALA A 49 -8.26 -4.45 11.04
C ALA A 49 -7.72 -5.66 10.27
N ILE A 50 -8.52 -6.24 9.38
CA ILE A 50 -8.10 -7.35 8.52
C ILE A 50 -8.16 -6.91 7.06
N GLU A 51 -7.07 -7.07 6.31
CA GLU A 51 -7.01 -6.72 4.89
C GLU A 51 -6.91 -7.99 4.02
N VAL A 52 -7.97 -8.29 3.28
CA VAL A 52 -7.98 -9.35 2.27
C VAL A 52 -7.28 -8.84 1.02
N VAL A 53 -6.14 -9.43 0.68
CA VAL A 53 -5.29 -8.98 -0.42
C VAL A 53 -5.66 -9.70 -1.71
N VAL A 54 -6.42 -9.03 -2.57
CA VAL A 54 -6.77 -9.53 -3.90
C VAL A 54 -5.63 -9.23 -4.89
N GLY A 55 -5.00 -8.06 -4.77
CA GLY A 55 -3.87 -7.68 -5.61
C GLY A 55 -3.05 -6.53 -5.03
N GLN A 56 -1.92 -6.23 -5.70
CA GLN A 56 -1.05 -5.09 -5.38
C GLN A 56 -0.65 -4.36 -6.66
N GLY A 57 -0.33 -3.07 -6.55
CA GLY A 57 -0.04 -2.21 -7.71
C GLY A 57 1.08 -2.73 -8.63
N ALA A 58 2.15 -3.27 -8.03
CA ALA A 58 3.32 -3.79 -8.76
C ALA A 58 3.02 -5.06 -9.60
N LYS A 59 1.97 -5.81 -9.26
CA LYS A 59 1.61 -7.09 -9.89
C LYS A 59 0.14 -7.45 -9.60
N PRO A 60 -0.85 -6.71 -10.11
CA PRO A 60 -2.24 -6.86 -9.68
C PRO A 60 -2.82 -8.26 -9.83
N GLY A 61 -2.43 -9.01 -10.88
CA GLY A 61 -2.85 -10.40 -11.11
C GLY A 61 -1.80 -11.45 -10.74
N GLY A 62 -0.74 -11.06 -10.03
CA GLY A 62 0.38 -11.92 -9.62
C GLY A 62 0.33 -12.29 -8.14
N GLY A 63 0.98 -13.39 -7.77
CA GLY A 63 1.14 -13.78 -6.37
C GLY A 63 2.39 -13.16 -5.71
N GLY A 64 2.37 -13.06 -4.38
CA GLY A 64 3.54 -12.75 -3.54
C GLY A 64 4.73 -13.67 -3.84
N MET A 65 5.94 -13.12 -3.84
CA MET A 65 7.18 -13.86 -4.15
C MET A 65 8.26 -13.55 -3.10
N LEU A 66 8.92 -14.58 -2.60
CA LEU A 66 10.09 -14.44 -1.73
C LEU A 66 11.14 -15.48 -2.14
N LEU A 67 12.32 -15.02 -2.55
CA LEU A 67 13.40 -15.90 -3.00
C LEU A 67 13.99 -16.70 -1.84
N GLY A 68 14.41 -17.93 -2.12
CA GLY A 68 14.87 -18.92 -1.15
C GLY A 68 16.01 -18.43 -0.26
N GLN A 69 16.92 -17.62 -0.81
CA GLN A 69 18.00 -16.97 -0.06
C GLN A 69 17.52 -16.04 1.07
N LYS A 70 16.27 -15.59 1.02
CA LYS A 70 15.60 -14.80 2.08
C LYS A 70 14.69 -15.66 2.96
N ILE A 71 14.55 -16.95 2.68
CA ILE A 71 13.83 -17.89 3.53
C ILE A 71 14.81 -18.50 4.52
N THR A 72 15.12 -17.73 5.57
CA THR A 72 15.90 -18.18 6.73
C THR A 72 15.10 -19.18 7.56
N LYS A 73 15.75 -19.83 8.53
CA LYS A 73 15.05 -20.73 9.48
C LYS A 73 13.87 -20.05 10.18
N ARG A 74 14.01 -18.76 10.52
CA ARG A 74 12.93 -17.96 11.15
C ARG A 74 11.75 -17.80 10.20
N VAL A 75 12.01 -17.33 8.97
CA VAL A 75 10.98 -17.12 7.94
C VAL A 75 10.30 -18.43 7.55
N ALA A 76 11.08 -19.50 7.39
CA ALA A 76 10.60 -20.85 7.16
C ALA A 76 9.60 -21.30 8.24
N GLY A 77 9.94 -21.10 9.51
CA GLY A 77 9.07 -21.40 10.64
C GLY A 77 7.77 -20.60 10.63
N MET A 78 7.85 -19.29 10.37
CA MET A 78 6.65 -18.43 10.29
C MET A 78 5.69 -18.83 9.16
N ARG A 79 6.22 -19.31 8.04
CA ARG A 79 5.43 -19.60 6.84
C ARG A 79 5.14 -21.09 6.62
N ALA A 80 5.58 -21.95 7.54
CA ALA A 80 5.52 -23.40 7.37
C ALA A 80 6.13 -23.88 6.03
N LEU A 81 7.30 -23.32 5.67
CA LEU A 81 8.01 -23.59 4.43
C LEU A 81 9.37 -24.24 4.68
N PRO A 82 9.91 -25.05 3.75
CA PRO A 82 11.29 -25.49 3.80
C PRO A 82 12.25 -24.29 3.64
N GLN A 83 13.32 -24.28 4.44
CA GLN A 83 14.37 -23.25 4.35
C GLN A 83 15.04 -23.26 2.97
N GLY A 84 15.35 -22.08 2.43
CA GLY A 84 16.12 -21.97 1.18
C GLY A 84 15.34 -22.19 -0.11
N ILE A 85 14.04 -22.50 -0.05
CA ILE A 85 13.19 -22.74 -1.23
C ILE A 85 12.43 -21.48 -1.60
N ASP A 86 12.36 -21.15 -2.89
CA ASP A 86 11.56 -20.03 -3.37
C ASP A 86 10.08 -20.19 -3.00
N GLN A 87 9.50 -19.15 -2.40
CA GLN A 87 8.06 -19.07 -2.20
C GLN A 87 7.42 -18.34 -3.39
N ARG A 88 6.41 -18.99 -3.97
CA ARG A 88 5.52 -18.41 -4.99
C ARG A 88 4.09 -18.57 -4.52
N SER A 89 3.44 -17.45 -4.24
CA SER A 89 2.04 -17.47 -3.81
C SER A 89 1.12 -17.66 -5.01
N ALA A 90 -0.06 -18.22 -4.78
CA ALA A 90 -1.09 -18.30 -5.81
C ALA A 90 -1.53 -16.89 -6.23
N SER A 91 -1.93 -16.72 -7.49
CA SER A 91 -2.48 -15.45 -7.99
C SER A 91 -3.93 -15.19 -7.58
N ARG A 92 -4.58 -16.18 -6.97
CA ARG A 92 -5.98 -16.15 -6.55
C ARG A 92 -6.13 -16.93 -5.27
N HIS A 93 -7.05 -16.48 -4.41
CA HIS A 93 -7.42 -17.22 -3.22
C HIS A 93 -8.06 -18.56 -3.64
N PRO A 94 -7.60 -19.70 -3.10
CA PRO A 94 -8.06 -21.01 -3.55
C PRO A 94 -9.49 -21.36 -3.08
N ASP A 95 -9.98 -20.64 -2.09
CA ASP A 95 -11.23 -20.90 -1.37
C ASP A 95 -12.39 -20.00 -1.80
N TRP A 96 -12.20 -19.11 -2.78
CA TRP A 96 -13.27 -18.31 -3.38
C TRP A 96 -12.95 -17.97 -4.84
N THR A 97 -13.99 -17.87 -5.67
CA THR A 97 -13.82 -17.63 -7.12
C THR A 97 -14.40 -16.30 -7.60
N GLY A 98 -15.30 -15.71 -6.82
CA GLY A 98 -15.97 -14.46 -7.16
C GLY A 98 -16.44 -13.69 -5.93
N PRO A 99 -17.17 -12.58 -6.14
CA PRO A 99 -17.61 -11.69 -5.06
C PRO A 99 -18.56 -12.34 -4.06
N ASP A 100 -19.39 -13.29 -4.50
CA ASP A 100 -20.36 -13.96 -3.62
C ASP A 100 -19.64 -14.92 -2.64
N ASP A 101 -18.61 -15.63 -3.13
CA ASP A 101 -17.73 -16.43 -2.28
C ASP A 101 -16.87 -15.55 -1.36
N LEU A 102 -16.40 -14.40 -1.86
CA LEU A 102 -15.67 -13.42 -1.04
C LEU A 102 -16.54 -12.87 0.10
N ALA A 103 -17.85 -12.68 -0.12
CA ALA A 103 -18.78 -12.29 0.94
C ALA A 103 -18.86 -13.33 2.06
N ILE A 104 -18.81 -14.63 1.71
CA ILE A 104 -18.73 -15.72 2.70
C ILE A 104 -17.41 -15.63 3.46
N LYS A 105 -16.29 -15.42 2.75
CA LYS A 105 -14.97 -15.26 3.39
C LYS A 105 -14.93 -14.07 4.35
N ILE A 106 -15.49 -12.93 3.96
CA ILE A 106 -15.57 -11.73 4.80
C ILE A 106 -16.41 -12.04 6.06
N ARG A 107 -17.52 -12.78 5.92
CA ARG A 107 -18.32 -13.23 7.07
C ARG A 107 -17.53 -14.13 8.01
N GLU A 108 -16.80 -15.11 7.48
CA GLU A 108 -15.94 -15.98 8.29
C GLU A 108 -14.88 -15.18 9.07
N LEU A 109 -14.26 -14.17 8.44
CA LEU A 109 -13.27 -13.31 9.12
C LEU A 109 -13.92 -12.46 10.22
N ARG A 110 -15.14 -11.96 9.98
CA ARG A 110 -15.92 -11.26 11.02
C ARG A 110 -16.26 -12.20 12.17
N GLU A 111 -16.67 -13.45 11.90
CA GLU A 111 -16.94 -14.45 12.94
C GLU A 111 -15.68 -14.79 13.75
N ILE A 112 -14.53 -14.97 13.11
CA ILE A 112 -13.25 -15.23 13.81
C ILE A 112 -12.88 -14.11 14.77
N THR A 113 -13.23 -12.88 14.42
CA THR A 113 -12.86 -11.65 15.13
C THR A 113 -13.98 -11.08 15.99
N ASP A 114 -15.02 -11.88 16.27
CA ASP A 114 -16.20 -11.50 17.06
C ASP A 114 -16.87 -10.20 16.56
N TRP A 115 -16.80 -9.95 15.25
CA TRP A 115 -17.35 -8.77 14.57
C TRP A 115 -16.76 -7.43 15.02
N GLU A 116 -15.60 -7.45 15.70
CA GLU A 116 -14.98 -6.23 16.25
C GLU A 116 -14.07 -5.51 15.25
N LYS A 117 -13.61 -6.20 14.19
CA LYS A 117 -12.56 -5.69 13.30
C LYS A 117 -13.14 -5.33 11.93
N PRO A 118 -12.82 -4.15 11.37
CA PRO A 118 -13.21 -3.81 10.01
C PRO A 118 -12.42 -4.67 9.02
N ILE A 119 -13.06 -5.00 7.90
CA ILE A 119 -12.51 -5.82 6.83
C ILE A 119 -12.23 -4.95 5.60
N TYR A 120 -10.95 -4.89 5.24
CA TYR A 120 -10.45 -4.17 4.09
C TYR A 120 -10.32 -5.14 2.91
N VAL A 121 -10.57 -4.65 1.71
CA VAL A 121 -10.28 -5.39 0.47
C VAL A 121 -9.27 -4.60 -0.34
N LYS A 122 -8.06 -5.15 -0.48
CA LYS A 122 -6.97 -4.52 -1.23
C LYS A 122 -6.94 -5.00 -2.67
N ILE A 123 -7.00 -4.07 -3.61
CA ILE A 123 -7.02 -4.31 -5.05
C ILE A 123 -5.88 -3.55 -5.74
N GLY A 124 -5.27 -4.17 -6.74
CA GLY A 124 -4.37 -3.47 -7.67
C GLY A 124 -5.20 -2.80 -8.76
N ALA A 125 -4.93 -1.52 -9.04
CA ALA A 125 -5.72 -0.72 -9.97
C ALA A 125 -5.65 -1.31 -11.39
N THR A 126 -6.71 -2.00 -11.84
CA THR A 126 -6.82 -2.56 -13.19
C THR A 126 -8.20 -2.29 -13.77
N ARG A 127 -9.23 -3.00 -13.31
CA ARG A 127 -10.63 -2.74 -13.68
C ARG A 127 -11.30 -1.98 -12.54
N THR A 128 -10.67 -0.86 -12.13
CA THR A 128 -10.91 -0.19 -10.86
C THR A 128 -12.39 -0.04 -10.49
N SER A 129 -13.23 0.51 -11.37
CA SER A 129 -14.66 0.70 -11.07
C SER A 129 -15.39 -0.62 -10.80
N TYR A 130 -15.10 -1.68 -11.55
CA TYR A 130 -15.66 -3.01 -11.32
C TYR A 130 -15.10 -3.66 -10.04
N ASP A 131 -13.78 -3.56 -9.84
CA ASP A 131 -13.11 -4.16 -8.68
C ASP A 131 -13.62 -3.53 -7.36
N VAL A 132 -13.84 -2.21 -7.36
CA VAL A 132 -14.48 -1.47 -6.24
C VAL A 132 -15.92 -1.94 -6.04
N ALA A 133 -16.73 -2.00 -7.09
CA ALA A 133 -18.12 -2.44 -6.99
C ALA A 133 -18.24 -3.88 -6.44
N LEU A 134 -17.32 -4.76 -6.84
CA LEU A 134 -17.26 -6.14 -6.35
C LEU A 134 -16.82 -6.21 -4.88
N ALA A 135 -15.86 -5.38 -4.47
CA ALA A 135 -15.43 -5.29 -3.07
C ALA A 135 -16.57 -4.77 -2.16
N VAL A 136 -17.28 -3.74 -2.60
CA VAL A 136 -18.47 -3.21 -1.91
C VAL A 136 -19.56 -4.29 -1.82
N LYS A 137 -19.89 -4.96 -2.93
CA LYS A 137 -20.86 -6.07 -2.94
C LYS A 137 -20.48 -7.19 -1.96
N ALA A 138 -19.20 -7.47 -1.80
CA ALA A 138 -18.72 -8.51 -0.89
C ALA A 138 -18.80 -8.10 0.60
N GLY A 139 -19.05 -6.81 0.91
CA GLY A 139 -19.17 -6.31 2.28
C GLY A 139 -17.86 -5.79 2.88
N ALA A 140 -16.98 -5.24 2.04
CA ALA A 140 -15.80 -4.51 2.48
C ALA A 140 -16.21 -3.24 3.26
N ASP A 141 -15.60 -3.02 4.42
CA ASP A 141 -15.73 -1.75 5.16
C ASP A 141 -14.80 -0.68 4.57
N VAL A 142 -13.69 -1.13 3.97
CA VAL A 142 -12.66 -0.27 3.35
C VAL A 142 -12.16 -0.91 2.05
N VAL A 143 -12.04 -0.11 1.00
CA VAL A 143 -11.32 -0.50 -0.22
C VAL A 143 -9.94 0.12 -0.19
N VAL A 144 -8.91 -0.70 -0.36
CA VAL A 144 -7.52 -0.25 -0.50
C VAL A 144 -7.11 -0.36 -1.96
N LEU A 145 -7.04 0.77 -2.65
CA LEU A 145 -6.67 0.86 -4.05
C LEU A 145 -5.17 1.10 -4.19
N ASP A 146 -4.46 0.20 -4.87
CA ASP A 146 -3.01 0.30 -5.08
C ASP A 146 -2.72 0.55 -6.57
N GLY A 147 -2.31 1.77 -6.91
CA GLY A 147 -1.98 2.16 -8.28
C GLY A 147 -0.70 1.52 -8.79
N MET A 148 -0.47 1.54 -10.11
CA MET A 148 0.65 0.85 -10.76
C MET A 148 2.04 1.22 -10.19
N GLN A 149 2.18 2.39 -9.55
CA GLN A 149 3.41 2.83 -8.88
C GLN A 149 3.67 2.15 -7.52
N GLY A 150 2.91 1.10 -7.18
CA GLY A 150 3.15 0.26 -6.02
C GLY A 150 4.53 -0.42 -6.07
N GLY A 151 5.21 -0.50 -4.93
CA GLY A 151 6.52 -1.16 -4.83
C GLY A 151 6.41 -2.68 -4.64
N THR A 152 7.51 -3.39 -4.85
CA THR A 152 7.62 -4.82 -4.50
C THR A 152 9.06 -5.19 -4.18
N GLY A 153 9.24 -6.20 -3.33
CA GLY A 153 10.55 -6.80 -3.07
C GLY A 153 10.99 -7.77 -4.16
N ALA A 154 10.04 -8.40 -4.87
CA ALA A 154 10.31 -9.34 -5.95
C ALA A 154 9.08 -9.53 -6.85
N THR A 155 9.27 -9.37 -8.16
CA THR A 155 8.36 -9.81 -9.23
C THR A 155 9.11 -9.78 -10.57
N GLN A 156 8.42 -10.14 -11.66
CA GLN A 156 8.92 -10.08 -13.02
C GLN A 156 8.74 -8.67 -13.59
N ASP A 157 9.74 -8.16 -14.30
CA ASP A 157 9.72 -6.80 -14.86
C ASP A 157 8.51 -6.55 -15.77
N VAL A 158 8.02 -7.58 -16.46
CA VAL A 158 6.80 -7.49 -17.28
C VAL A 158 5.57 -7.04 -16.49
N PHE A 159 5.48 -7.36 -15.19
CA PHE A 159 4.42 -6.84 -14.33
C PHE A 159 4.68 -5.37 -13.97
N LEU A 160 5.92 -5.02 -13.60
CA LEU A 160 6.25 -3.65 -13.20
C LEU A 160 6.01 -2.63 -14.31
N GLU A 161 6.37 -2.99 -15.54
CA GLU A 161 6.42 -2.05 -16.67
C GLU A 161 5.14 -2.01 -17.51
N HIS A 162 4.27 -3.03 -17.42
CA HIS A 162 3.21 -3.21 -18.41
C HIS A 162 1.82 -3.47 -17.85
N VAL A 163 1.61 -3.44 -16.53
CA VAL A 163 0.26 -3.62 -15.97
C VAL A 163 -0.13 -2.54 -14.97
N GLY A 164 -1.44 -2.31 -14.86
CA GLY A 164 -2.05 -1.43 -13.89
C GLY A 164 -2.41 -0.04 -14.44
N ILE A 165 -3.12 0.74 -13.61
CA ILE A 165 -3.50 2.11 -13.88
C ILE A 165 -2.70 3.04 -12.96
N PRO A 166 -2.24 4.22 -13.44
CA PRO A 166 -1.63 5.23 -12.59
C PRO A 166 -2.52 5.62 -11.41
N THR A 167 -1.90 5.90 -10.27
CA THR A 167 -2.60 6.10 -8.99
C THR A 167 -3.68 7.19 -9.08
N LEU A 168 -3.37 8.38 -9.59
CA LEU A 168 -4.33 9.50 -9.63
C LEU A 168 -5.59 9.20 -10.48
N PRO A 169 -5.50 8.73 -11.74
CA PRO A 169 -6.71 8.32 -12.48
C PRO A 169 -7.44 7.16 -11.80
N ALA A 170 -6.73 6.22 -11.18
CA ALA A 170 -7.37 5.14 -10.45
C ALA A 170 -8.22 5.66 -9.28
N VAL A 171 -7.77 6.69 -8.55
CA VAL A 171 -8.57 7.32 -7.48
C VAL A 171 -9.91 7.80 -8.01
N ARG A 172 -9.91 8.51 -9.14
CA ARG A 172 -11.14 9.03 -9.74
C ARG A 172 -12.11 7.94 -10.13
N LEU A 173 -11.61 6.89 -10.79
CA LEU A 173 -12.43 5.73 -11.17
C LEU A 173 -13.04 5.01 -9.95
N ALA A 174 -12.32 4.97 -8.82
CA ALA A 174 -12.81 4.36 -7.60
C ALA A 174 -13.85 5.24 -6.88
N VAL A 175 -13.62 6.55 -6.82
CA VAL A 175 -14.56 7.49 -6.22
C VAL A 175 -15.86 7.52 -7.01
N GLU A 176 -15.80 7.61 -8.33
CA GLU A 176 -16.99 7.57 -9.21
C GLU A 176 -17.77 6.27 -9.03
N ALA A 177 -17.09 5.12 -8.90
CA ALA A 177 -17.75 3.84 -8.64
C ALA A 177 -18.42 3.80 -7.26
N LEU A 178 -17.82 4.42 -6.23
CA LEU A 178 -18.45 4.52 -4.91
C LEU A 178 -19.65 5.47 -4.92
N GLU A 179 -19.56 6.58 -5.65
CA GLU A 179 -20.67 7.53 -5.84
C GLU A 179 -21.83 6.88 -6.58
N GLU A 180 -21.59 6.14 -7.66
CA GLU A 180 -22.61 5.40 -8.41
C GLU A 180 -23.35 4.34 -7.58
N LEU A 181 -22.72 3.84 -6.51
CA LEU A 181 -23.28 2.84 -5.60
C LEU A 181 -23.93 3.46 -4.36
N ASP A 182 -23.93 4.79 -4.21
CA ASP A 182 -24.30 5.51 -2.99
C ASP A 182 -23.48 5.07 -1.76
N MET A 183 -22.21 4.68 -1.97
CA MET A 183 -21.31 4.18 -0.93
C MET A 183 -20.08 5.08 -0.69
N HIS A 184 -19.99 6.23 -1.37
CA HIS A 184 -18.89 7.18 -1.11
C HIS A 184 -18.96 7.69 0.33
N ARG A 185 -17.83 7.59 1.04
CA ARG A 185 -17.67 7.88 2.48
C ARG A 185 -18.40 6.93 3.44
N GLU A 186 -19.25 6.02 2.94
CA GLU A 186 -19.78 4.88 3.71
C GLU A 186 -18.79 3.70 3.69
N VAL A 187 -18.25 3.37 2.51
CA VAL A 187 -17.07 2.50 2.36
C VAL A 187 -15.86 3.40 2.17
N GLN A 188 -14.90 3.30 3.09
CA GLN A 188 -13.73 4.17 3.05
C GLN A 188 -12.79 3.76 1.89
N LEU A 189 -12.16 4.75 1.25
CA LEU A 189 -11.19 4.55 0.19
C LEU A 189 -9.79 4.93 0.67
N ILE A 190 -8.89 3.94 0.79
CA ILE A 190 -7.47 4.15 1.03
C ILE A 190 -6.71 4.00 -0.28
N VAL A 191 -5.85 4.98 -0.61
CA VAL A 191 -5.07 4.95 -1.85
C VAL A 191 -3.60 4.73 -1.57
N SER A 192 -2.96 3.88 -2.37
CA SER A 192 -1.53 3.61 -2.35
C SER A 192 -0.94 3.55 -3.76
N GLY A 193 0.38 3.55 -3.86
CA GLY A 193 1.11 3.65 -5.12
C GLY A 193 1.67 5.06 -5.34
N GLY A 194 2.99 5.21 -5.32
CA GLY A 194 3.65 6.48 -5.69
C GLY A 194 3.41 7.70 -4.79
N ILE A 195 2.75 7.57 -3.63
CA ILE A 195 2.56 8.68 -2.67
C ILE A 195 3.88 8.94 -1.91
N ARG A 196 4.43 10.15 -2.04
CA ARG A 196 5.80 10.48 -1.55
C ARG A 196 5.88 11.75 -0.70
N THR A 197 4.91 12.64 -0.80
CA THR A 197 4.95 13.98 -0.20
C THR A 197 3.59 14.34 0.38
N GLY A 198 3.53 15.35 1.25
CA GLY A 198 2.24 15.88 1.71
C GLY A 198 1.41 16.50 0.58
N ALA A 199 2.04 16.93 -0.51
CA ALA A 199 1.34 17.35 -1.73
C ALA A 199 0.63 16.19 -2.43
N ASP A 200 1.24 15.00 -2.47
CA ASP A 200 0.59 13.80 -3.01
C ASP A 200 -0.58 13.38 -2.11
N VAL A 201 -0.43 13.49 -0.78
CA VAL A 201 -1.53 13.26 0.19
C VAL A 201 -2.70 14.21 -0.09
N ALA A 202 -2.43 15.52 -0.13
CA ALA A 202 -3.46 16.53 -0.34
C ALA A 202 -4.22 16.30 -1.66
N LYS A 203 -3.52 15.96 -2.75
CA LYS A 203 -4.15 15.62 -4.04
C LYS A 203 -5.04 14.39 -3.95
N ALA A 204 -4.58 13.30 -3.33
CA ALA A 204 -5.37 12.09 -3.19
C ALA A 204 -6.65 12.33 -2.39
N LEU A 205 -6.56 13.07 -1.28
CA LEU A 205 -7.71 13.42 -0.44
C LEU A 205 -8.69 14.35 -1.18
N ALA A 206 -8.17 15.39 -1.85
CA ALA A 206 -8.96 16.30 -2.67
C ALA A 206 -9.76 15.57 -3.76
N MET A 207 -9.17 14.54 -4.39
CA MET A 207 -9.85 13.74 -5.41
C MET A 207 -10.88 12.74 -4.86
N GLY A 208 -11.01 12.63 -3.54
CA GLY A 208 -12.07 11.86 -2.88
C GLY A 208 -11.60 10.67 -2.04
N ALA A 209 -10.29 10.44 -1.86
CA ALA A 209 -9.79 9.41 -0.94
C ALA A 209 -10.03 9.79 0.54
N ASP A 210 -10.14 8.78 1.41
CA ASP A 210 -10.23 8.94 2.87
C ASP A 210 -8.87 8.88 3.54
N ALA A 211 -7.96 8.07 3.01
CA ALA A 211 -6.59 8.03 3.51
C ALA A 211 -5.61 7.62 2.39
N VAL A 212 -4.33 7.72 2.71
CA VAL A 212 -3.25 7.18 1.86
C VAL A 212 -2.41 6.19 2.63
N SER A 213 -1.81 5.24 1.91
CA SER A 213 -0.77 4.36 2.43
C SER A 213 0.53 4.55 1.65
N ILE A 214 1.65 4.45 2.37
CA ILE A 214 2.99 4.69 1.85
C ILE A 214 3.88 3.47 2.07
N GLY A 215 4.63 3.09 1.03
CA GLY A 215 5.59 1.98 1.09
C GLY A 215 6.99 2.47 0.75
N THR A 216 7.29 2.60 -0.54
CA THR A 216 8.62 2.97 -1.06
C THR A 216 9.16 4.26 -0.43
N ALA A 217 8.34 5.30 -0.30
CA ALA A 217 8.80 6.57 0.27
C ALA A 217 9.20 6.44 1.76
N ALA A 218 8.51 5.59 2.53
CA ALA A 218 8.92 5.25 3.89
C ALA A 218 10.26 4.49 3.90
N LEU A 219 10.49 3.56 2.95
CA LEU A 219 11.78 2.87 2.82
C LEU A 219 12.92 3.84 2.44
N VAL A 220 12.67 4.81 1.56
CA VAL A 220 13.63 5.87 1.22
C VAL A 220 13.95 6.72 2.44
N ALA A 221 12.95 7.10 3.25
CA ALA A 221 13.17 7.80 4.51
C ALA A 221 14.02 6.99 5.51
N LEU A 222 13.88 5.66 5.52
CA LEU A 222 14.72 4.75 6.31
C LEU A 222 16.16 4.60 5.77
N GLY A 223 16.46 5.15 4.59
CA GLY A 223 17.79 5.14 4.00
C GLY A 223 17.94 4.24 2.77
N CYS A 224 16.85 3.73 2.19
CA CYS A 224 16.92 3.03 0.91
C CYS A 224 17.65 3.88 -0.12
N ASN A 225 18.61 3.26 -0.84
CA ASN A 225 19.44 3.93 -1.85
C ASN A 225 20.35 5.07 -1.33
N LYS A 226 20.60 5.15 -0.02
CA LYS A 226 21.54 6.13 0.55
C LYS A 226 22.99 5.83 0.11
N ALA A 227 23.75 6.89 -0.17
CA ALA A 227 25.17 6.81 -0.53
C ALA A 227 26.08 6.47 0.67
N VAL A 228 26.00 5.22 1.13
CA VAL A 228 26.81 4.60 2.19
C VAL A 228 27.11 3.15 1.79
N HIS A 229 28.13 2.51 2.35
CA HIS A 229 28.50 1.12 2.00
C HIS A 229 28.67 0.93 0.49
N ILE A 230 29.42 1.85 -0.14
CA ILE A 230 29.51 1.96 -1.61
C ILE A 230 30.04 0.67 -2.24
N GLU A 231 30.95 0.00 -1.55
CA GLU A 231 31.55 -1.27 -1.95
C GLU A 231 30.48 -2.37 -2.10
N ASP A 232 29.47 -2.39 -1.24
CA ASP A 232 28.38 -3.38 -1.29
C ASP A 232 27.40 -3.09 -2.43
N TYR A 233 27.16 -1.81 -2.75
CA TYR A 233 26.42 -1.44 -3.96
C TYR A 233 27.16 -1.89 -5.22
N GLN A 234 28.47 -1.65 -5.29
CA GLN A 234 29.32 -2.06 -6.41
C GLN A 234 29.39 -3.59 -6.55
N ALA A 235 29.45 -4.33 -5.44
CA ALA A 235 29.41 -5.79 -5.43
C ALA A 235 28.10 -6.34 -6.01
N LEU A 236 27.00 -5.59 -5.91
CA LEU A 236 25.72 -5.88 -6.55
C LEU A 236 25.62 -5.36 -7.99
N GLY A 237 26.68 -4.76 -8.54
CA GLY A 237 26.67 -4.19 -9.88
C GLY A 237 25.77 -2.95 -10.02
N THR A 238 25.61 -2.17 -8.94
CA THR A 238 24.74 -1.00 -8.90
C THR A 238 25.39 0.15 -8.13
N GLU A 239 24.69 1.27 -8.01
CA GLU A 239 25.11 2.47 -7.29
C GLU A 239 23.97 3.02 -6.43
N PRO A 240 24.29 3.77 -5.35
CA PRO A 240 23.27 4.45 -4.56
C PRO A 240 22.38 5.33 -5.43
N GLY A 241 21.06 5.23 -5.25
CA GLY A 241 20.06 5.93 -6.08
C GLY A 241 19.41 5.03 -7.14
N TYR A 242 20.08 3.94 -7.53
CA TYR A 242 19.69 3.10 -8.66
C TYR A 242 19.62 1.60 -8.30
N CYS A 243 19.68 1.27 -7.01
CA CYS A 243 19.61 -0.11 -6.55
C CYS A 243 18.15 -0.60 -6.47
N HIS A 244 17.87 -1.65 -7.26
CA HIS A 244 16.60 -2.37 -7.30
C HIS A 244 16.75 -3.86 -6.92
N HIS A 245 17.84 -4.21 -6.24
CA HIS A 245 18.22 -5.58 -5.88
C HIS A 245 17.55 -6.10 -4.60
N CYS A 246 16.36 -5.62 -4.25
CA CYS A 246 15.64 -6.01 -3.02
C CYS A 246 15.42 -7.53 -2.89
N HIS A 247 15.31 -8.21 -4.05
CA HIS A 247 15.11 -9.64 -4.18
C HIS A 247 16.34 -10.46 -3.76
N THR A 248 17.55 -9.90 -3.83
CA THR A 248 18.80 -10.62 -3.50
C THR A 248 18.94 -10.91 -2.01
N GLY A 249 18.29 -10.12 -1.16
CA GLY A 249 18.49 -10.19 0.28
C GLY A 249 19.80 -9.55 0.74
N LEU A 250 20.55 -8.86 -0.14
CA LEU A 250 21.86 -8.27 0.16
C LEU A 250 21.79 -6.74 0.25
N CYS A 251 20.68 -6.19 0.76
CA CYS A 251 20.47 -4.75 0.85
C CYS A 251 21.63 -4.05 1.60
N PRO A 252 22.40 -3.16 0.96
CA PRO A 252 23.56 -2.52 1.61
C PRO A 252 23.21 -1.69 2.84
N VAL A 253 21.96 -1.23 2.95
CA VAL A 253 21.49 -0.39 4.08
C VAL A 253 20.62 -1.15 5.08
N GLY A 254 20.56 -2.48 4.98
CA GLY A 254 19.90 -3.31 5.99
C GLY A 254 18.38 -3.35 5.96
N ILE A 255 17.72 -2.80 4.93
CA ILE A 255 16.25 -2.71 4.87
C ILE A 255 15.62 -4.03 4.40
N THR A 256 16.04 -4.56 3.24
CA THR A 256 15.40 -5.72 2.60
C THR A 256 16.30 -6.95 2.61
N THR A 257 16.90 -7.26 3.75
CA THR A 257 17.86 -8.36 3.96
C THR A 257 17.38 -9.32 5.04
N GLN A 258 17.97 -10.51 5.10
CA GLN A 258 17.85 -11.46 6.21
C GLN A 258 19.24 -11.90 6.72
N VAL A 259 20.29 -11.15 6.34
CA VAL A 259 21.68 -11.39 6.73
C VAL A 259 21.94 -10.58 8.01
N PRO A 260 22.28 -11.22 9.15
CA PRO A 260 22.38 -10.53 10.44
C PRO A 260 23.27 -9.28 10.42
N GLU A 261 24.44 -9.39 9.80
CA GLU A 261 25.42 -8.28 9.69
C GLU A 261 24.89 -7.09 8.90
N LEU A 262 24.00 -7.33 7.93
CA LEU A 262 23.34 -6.28 7.16
C LEU A 262 22.15 -5.71 7.92
N GLU A 263 21.36 -6.52 8.63
CA GLU A 263 20.24 -6.08 9.46
C GLU A 263 20.68 -5.09 10.55
N GLU A 264 21.84 -5.33 11.16
CA GLU A 264 22.42 -4.45 12.20
C GLU A 264 22.67 -3.01 11.71
N ARG A 265 22.73 -2.79 10.39
CA ARG A 265 22.93 -1.45 9.79
C ARG A 265 21.71 -0.54 9.92
N LEU A 266 20.53 -1.09 10.23
CA LEU A 266 19.32 -0.31 10.51
C LEU A 266 18.75 -0.62 11.91
N PRO A 267 19.34 -0.04 12.97
CA PRO A 267 18.78 -0.17 14.32
C PRO A 267 17.34 0.37 14.39
N PRO A 268 16.38 -0.36 15.01
CA PRO A 268 14.98 0.05 15.04
C PRO A 268 14.71 1.45 15.60
N GLU A 269 15.44 1.88 16.63
CA GLU A 269 15.30 3.24 17.19
C GLU A 269 15.76 4.32 16.21
N HIS A 270 16.84 4.03 15.47
CA HIS A 270 17.34 4.95 14.45
C HIS A 270 16.33 5.08 13.30
N GLY A 271 15.84 3.94 12.79
CA GLY A 271 14.82 3.91 11.74
C GLY A 271 13.52 4.60 12.17
N ALA A 272 13.07 4.38 13.41
CA ALA A 272 11.87 5.03 13.94
C ALA A 272 11.99 6.56 13.93
N ARG A 273 13.14 7.10 14.35
CA ARG A 273 13.40 8.55 14.32
C ARG A 273 13.40 9.13 12.91
N LEU A 274 14.04 8.45 11.95
CA LEU A 274 14.06 8.89 10.55
C LEU A 274 12.65 8.92 9.95
N LEU A 275 11.90 7.84 10.14
CA LEU A 275 10.55 7.73 9.61
C LEU A 275 9.59 8.72 10.27
N LYS A 276 9.73 8.97 11.58
CA LYS A 276 8.97 10.01 12.29
C LYS A 276 9.17 11.39 11.67
N ASN A 277 10.42 11.77 11.38
CA ASN A 277 10.72 13.06 10.77
C ASN A 277 10.04 13.19 9.41
N TYR A 278 10.12 12.15 8.58
CA TYR A 278 9.48 12.12 7.28
C TYR A 278 7.94 12.23 7.37
N LEU A 279 7.31 11.43 8.24
CA LEU A 279 5.86 11.49 8.48
C LEU A 279 5.43 12.87 9.00
N THR A 280 6.22 13.48 9.88
CA THR A 280 5.97 14.85 10.38
C THR A 280 5.98 15.85 9.23
N THR A 281 6.98 15.78 8.34
CA THR A 281 7.05 16.65 7.16
C THR A 281 5.85 16.46 6.24
N MET A 282 5.46 15.22 5.93
CA MET A 282 4.28 14.94 5.10
C MET A 282 3.01 15.57 5.68
N VAL A 283 2.80 15.45 7.01
CA VAL A 283 1.64 16.03 7.69
C VAL A 283 1.67 17.56 7.58
N LEU A 284 2.83 18.19 7.83
CA LEU A 284 2.96 19.65 7.76
C LEU A 284 2.72 20.19 6.35
N GLU A 285 3.24 19.51 5.33
CA GLU A 285 3.02 19.86 3.92
C GLU A 285 1.54 19.76 3.54
N ALA A 286 0.88 18.65 3.88
CA ALA A 286 -0.54 18.46 3.59
C ALA A 286 -1.41 19.51 4.30
N GLN A 287 -1.14 19.80 5.57
CA GLN A 287 -1.83 20.85 6.32
C GLN A 287 -1.59 22.24 5.73
N THR A 288 -0.39 22.52 5.25
CA THR A 288 -0.05 23.80 4.61
C THR A 288 -0.88 24.01 3.36
N LEU A 289 -1.05 22.97 2.54
CA LEU A 289 -1.89 23.04 1.34
C LEU A 289 -3.36 23.22 1.68
N ALA A 290 -3.91 22.45 2.62
CA ALA A 290 -5.30 22.64 3.05
C ALA A 290 -5.58 24.06 3.56
N ARG A 291 -4.67 24.63 4.37
CA ARG A 291 -4.78 26.02 4.83
C ARG A 291 -4.69 27.01 3.68
N ALA A 292 -3.82 26.77 2.69
CA ALA A 292 -3.70 27.63 1.51
C ALA A 292 -4.99 27.64 0.66
N CYS A 293 -5.72 26.52 0.63
CA CYS A 293 -7.05 26.41 0.02
C CYS A 293 -8.19 26.93 0.92
N GLY A 294 -7.88 27.54 2.06
CA GLY A 294 -8.89 28.05 3.00
C GLY A 294 -9.65 26.96 3.76
N LYS A 295 -9.15 25.72 3.76
CA LYS A 295 -9.79 24.57 4.41
C LYS A 295 -9.29 24.40 5.85
N SER A 296 -10.21 24.16 6.79
CA SER A 296 -9.90 23.93 8.21
C SER A 296 -9.51 22.48 8.53
N HIS A 297 -9.77 21.55 7.63
CA HIS A 297 -9.48 20.13 7.77
C HIS A 297 -9.04 19.52 6.43
N LEU A 298 -8.20 18.48 6.45
CA LEU A 298 -7.71 17.82 5.21
C LEU A 298 -8.83 17.20 4.37
N HIS A 299 -9.86 16.63 5.02
CA HIS A 299 -11.03 16.08 4.33
C HIS A 299 -11.97 17.14 3.74
N ASN A 300 -11.71 18.43 3.98
CA ASN A 300 -12.46 19.50 3.33
C ASN A 300 -11.80 19.93 2.01
N LEU A 301 -10.67 19.33 1.63
CA LEU A 301 -10.11 19.47 0.28
C LEU A 301 -11.05 18.81 -0.72
N GLU A 302 -11.27 19.49 -1.84
CA GLU A 302 -12.21 19.08 -2.88
C GLU A 302 -11.52 19.10 -4.25
N PRO A 303 -12.06 18.42 -5.27
CA PRO A 303 -11.46 18.42 -6.61
C PRO A 303 -11.25 19.82 -7.20
N GLU A 304 -12.09 20.79 -6.82
CA GLU A 304 -12.03 22.20 -7.23
C GLU A 304 -10.82 22.95 -6.67
N ASP A 305 -10.16 22.42 -5.64
CA ASP A 305 -8.88 22.95 -5.14
C ASP A 305 -7.70 22.59 -6.06
N LEU A 306 -7.93 21.76 -7.08
CA LEU A 306 -6.91 21.27 -8.00
C LEU A 306 -7.12 21.82 -9.42
N VAL A 307 -6.01 22.08 -10.09
CA VAL A 307 -5.96 22.25 -11.54
C VAL A 307 -4.82 21.41 -12.13
N ALA A 308 -5.01 20.92 -13.34
CA ALA A 308 -3.99 20.19 -14.08
C ALA A 308 -3.15 21.14 -14.95
N LEU A 309 -1.84 20.90 -14.98
CA LEU A 309 -0.92 21.67 -15.84
C LEU A 309 -0.85 21.15 -17.28
N THR A 310 -1.37 19.96 -17.53
CA THR A 310 -1.39 19.33 -18.85
C THR A 310 -2.75 18.75 -19.16
N ILE A 311 -3.05 18.58 -20.45
CA ILE A 311 -4.32 18.03 -20.94
C ILE A 311 -4.47 16.58 -20.49
N GLU A 312 -3.39 15.81 -20.48
CA GLU A 312 -3.38 14.40 -20.06
C GLU A 312 -3.68 14.29 -18.56
N ALA A 313 -3.08 15.14 -17.73
CA ALA A 313 -3.38 15.17 -16.30
C ALA A 313 -4.83 15.59 -16.04
N ALA A 314 -5.36 16.57 -16.80
CA ALA A 314 -6.76 16.99 -16.70
C ALA A 314 -7.71 15.84 -17.06
N ALA A 315 -7.45 15.17 -18.18
CA ALA A 315 -8.26 14.04 -18.66
C ALA A 315 -8.22 12.86 -17.69
N MET A 316 -7.03 12.51 -17.16
CA MET A 316 -6.86 11.37 -16.26
C MET A 316 -7.42 11.62 -14.86
N ALA A 317 -7.15 12.79 -14.28
CA ALA A 317 -7.56 13.10 -12.92
C ALA A 317 -8.95 13.75 -12.84
N GLY A 318 -9.60 14.01 -13.98
CA GLY A 318 -10.93 14.62 -14.02
C GLY A 318 -10.98 16.00 -13.35
N VAL A 319 -9.89 16.77 -13.44
CA VAL A 319 -9.76 18.13 -12.90
C VAL A 319 -9.52 19.14 -14.03
N PRO A 320 -9.90 20.42 -13.86
CA PRO A 320 -9.80 21.42 -14.94
C PRO A 320 -8.36 21.67 -15.38
N LEU A 321 -8.16 21.97 -16.67
CA LEU A 321 -6.88 22.49 -17.15
C LEU A 321 -6.65 23.90 -16.59
N ALA A 322 -5.45 24.16 -16.06
CA ALA A 322 -5.09 25.41 -15.40
C ALA A 322 -5.47 26.66 -16.20
N GLY A 323 -6.20 27.58 -15.56
CA GLY A 323 -6.72 28.80 -16.17
C GLY A 323 -8.01 28.62 -16.98
N THR A 324 -8.67 27.46 -16.88
CA THR A 324 -9.92 27.13 -17.57
C THR A 324 -10.84 26.26 -16.70
N ASP A 325 -12.11 26.14 -17.07
CA ASP A 325 -13.05 25.15 -16.50
C ASP A 325 -13.12 23.87 -17.36
N TRP A 326 -12.22 23.73 -18.34
CA TRP A 326 -12.28 22.65 -19.31
C TRP A 326 -11.65 21.37 -18.77
N ILE A 327 -12.44 20.29 -18.77
CA ILE A 327 -11.98 18.91 -18.50
C ILE A 327 -12.15 18.12 -19.80
N PRO A 328 -11.05 17.62 -20.41
CA PRO A 328 -11.15 16.85 -21.65
C PRO A 328 -12.09 15.65 -21.50
N GLY A 329 -13.02 15.50 -22.43
CA GLY A 329 -13.96 14.37 -22.46
C GLY A 329 -15.21 14.54 -21.57
N ARG A 330 -15.26 15.53 -20.68
CA ARG A 330 -16.52 15.94 -20.03
C ARG A 330 -17.15 17.06 -20.85
N GLY A 331 -18.41 16.88 -21.27
CA GLY A 331 -19.15 17.93 -21.98
C GLY A 331 -19.33 19.15 -21.07
N ALA A 332 -19.35 20.35 -21.65
CA ALA A 332 -19.81 21.54 -20.93
C ALA A 332 -21.29 21.30 -20.55
N THR A 333 -21.53 20.97 -19.29
CA THR A 333 -22.88 21.01 -18.69
C THR A 333 -23.32 22.44 -18.50
#